data_AF-A0A916D5A9-F1
#
_entry.id   AF-A0A916D5A9-F1
#
_cell.length_a   1.000
_cell.length_b   1.000
_cell.length_c   1.000
_cell.angle_alpha   90.00
_cell.angle_beta   90.00
_cell.angle_gamma   90.00
#
_symmetry.space_group_name_H-M   'P 1'
#
loop_
_entity.id
_entity.type
_entity.pdbx_description
1 polymer ?
#
loop_
_entity_poly.entity_id
_entity_poly.type
_entity_poly.pdbx_seq_one_letter_code
_entity_poly.pdbx_strand_id
1 'polypeptide(L)'
;MFLSLKKRLFKCFDVSMIYHTSAGIKSFNQLISSDAFVPYGSNAAEFVNTKHLRLGIDNLVDSYANIGKPVNESPHFELIDKIMQDKGIEGCDYFYRLEIGALDLRPPQNVKGTLVVNKTRADILGIHKSIMAGHCEPIKTIGYGDIKYIIDGKHRASLYHYLGIDALCIDVTHVINDSFFCWVYRLMRKRETDYSKHIRFFREFYGE
;
A
#
# COMPACT_ATOMS: atom_id res chain seq x y z
N MET A 1 21.64 14.81 -6.07
CA MET A 1 21.24 16.12 -6.66
C MET A 1 20.38 15.98 -7.92
N PHE A 2 20.71 15.14 -8.91
CA PHE A 2 19.91 14.97 -10.13
C PHE A 2 18.47 14.44 -9.93
N LEU A 3 18.24 13.57 -8.94
CA LEU A 3 16.92 13.04 -8.60
C LEU A 3 15.97 14.09 -8.02
N SER A 4 16.48 15.13 -7.34
CA SER A 4 15.63 16.17 -6.74
C SER A 4 15.12 17.18 -7.77
N LEU A 5 15.92 17.50 -8.79
CA LEU A 5 15.51 18.39 -9.87
C LEU A 5 14.42 17.74 -10.75
N LYS A 6 14.60 16.47 -11.13
CA LYS A 6 13.57 15.69 -11.86
C LYS A 6 12.26 15.60 -11.09
N LYS A 7 12.30 15.30 -9.77
CA LYS A 7 11.11 15.27 -8.91
C LYS A 7 10.36 16.61 -8.91
N ARG A 8 11.08 17.74 -8.82
CA ARG A 8 10.46 19.07 -8.83
C ARG A 8 9.82 19.38 -10.19
N LEU A 9 10.52 19.11 -11.29
CA LEU A 9 9.99 19.31 -12.65
C LEU A 9 8.73 18.48 -12.89
N PHE A 10 8.76 17.16 -12.63
CA PHE A 10 7.59 16.30 -12.85
C PHE A 10 6.38 16.71 -12.01
N LYS A 11 6.60 17.20 -10.78
CA LYS A 11 5.52 17.74 -9.93
C LYS A 11 4.94 19.05 -10.47
N CYS A 12 5.74 19.89 -11.13
CA CYS A 12 5.27 21.15 -11.71
C CYS A 12 4.46 20.97 -13.01
N PHE A 13 4.64 19.85 -13.72
CA PHE A 13 3.99 19.59 -15.00
C PHE A 13 2.91 18.49 -14.94
N ASP A 14 2.55 18.02 -13.74
CA ASP A 14 1.62 16.91 -13.53
C ASP A 14 1.94 15.65 -14.35
N VAL A 15 3.23 15.44 -14.63
CA VAL A 15 3.71 14.26 -15.36
C VAL A 15 4.04 13.16 -14.37
N SER A 16 3.41 12.01 -14.54
CA SER A 16 3.81 10.79 -13.83
C SER A 16 4.78 9.96 -14.66
N MET A 17 5.79 9.41 -13.98
CA MET A 17 6.75 8.49 -14.60
C MET A 17 6.82 7.21 -13.79
N ILE A 18 6.60 6.09 -14.45
CA ILE A 18 6.77 4.74 -13.89
C ILE A 18 8.11 4.16 -14.37
N TYR A 19 8.87 3.55 -13.48
CA TYR A 19 10.21 3.01 -13.78
C TYR A 19 10.55 1.81 -12.90
N HIS A 20 11.47 0.95 -13.36
CA HIS A 20 11.94 -0.20 -12.58
C HIS A 20 13.12 0.17 -11.67
N THR A 21 13.17 -0.47 -10.50
CA THR A 21 14.33 -0.54 -9.60
C THR A 21 14.64 -1.99 -9.26
N SER A 22 15.66 -2.23 -8.43
CA SER A 22 15.95 -3.55 -7.86
C SER A 22 14.85 -4.07 -6.93
N ALA A 23 14.04 -3.17 -6.36
CA ALA A 23 12.98 -3.52 -5.40
C ALA A 23 11.59 -3.66 -6.06
N GLY A 24 11.38 -3.11 -7.25
CA GLY A 24 10.07 -3.14 -7.92
C GLY A 24 9.87 -2.05 -8.95
N ILE A 25 8.61 -1.89 -9.37
CA ILE A 25 8.15 -0.76 -10.17
C ILE A 25 7.85 0.41 -9.23
N LYS A 26 8.32 1.61 -9.58
CA LYS A 26 8.18 2.85 -8.80
C LYS A 26 7.55 3.94 -9.64
N SER A 27 6.95 4.91 -8.96
CA SER A 27 6.38 6.09 -9.58
C SER A 27 6.97 7.38 -9.03
N PHE A 28 7.28 8.31 -9.92
CA PHE A 28 7.34 9.73 -9.58
C PHE A 28 5.99 10.37 -9.89
N ASN A 29 5.50 11.18 -8.96
CA ASN A 29 4.19 11.82 -9.04
C ASN A 29 3.09 10.76 -9.23
N GLN A 30 2.82 9.99 -8.17
CA GLN A 30 1.87 8.88 -8.18
C GLN A 30 0.48 9.39 -8.59
N LEU A 31 -0.05 8.86 -9.70
CA LEU A 31 -1.36 9.25 -10.24
C LEU A 31 -2.52 8.78 -9.35
N ILE A 32 -2.33 7.67 -8.65
CA ILE A 32 -3.35 7.07 -7.80
C ILE A 32 -3.13 7.51 -6.35
N SER A 33 -3.93 8.48 -5.90
CA SER A 33 -4.13 8.82 -4.49
C SER A 33 -5.34 8.08 -3.92
N SER A 34 -5.57 8.17 -2.61
CA SER A 34 -6.79 7.64 -1.98
C SER A 34 -8.07 8.16 -2.67
N ASP A 35 -8.06 9.45 -3.04
CA ASP A 35 -9.19 10.10 -3.71
C ASP A 35 -9.44 9.55 -5.12
N ALA A 36 -8.40 9.05 -5.80
CA ALA A 36 -8.54 8.43 -7.11
C ALA A 36 -9.41 7.15 -7.08
N PHE A 37 -9.62 6.55 -5.90
CA PHE A 37 -10.50 5.39 -5.74
C PHE A 37 -11.97 5.76 -5.48
N VAL A 38 -12.28 7.02 -5.17
CA VAL A 38 -13.66 7.45 -4.87
C VAL A 38 -14.63 7.12 -6.00
N PRO A 39 -14.31 7.35 -7.29
CA PRO A 39 -15.21 7.02 -8.39
C PRO A 39 -15.47 5.52 -8.58
N TYR A 40 -14.60 4.67 -8.03
CA TYR A 40 -14.66 3.22 -8.18
C TYR A 40 -15.34 2.52 -7.00
N GLY A 41 -15.64 3.25 -5.92
CA GLY A 41 -16.22 2.67 -4.73
C GLY A 41 -17.65 2.19 -4.96
N SER A 42 -17.96 0.98 -4.51
CA SER A 42 -19.35 0.57 -4.29
C SER A 42 -20.04 1.54 -3.33
N ASN A 43 -21.30 1.89 -3.58
CA ASN A 43 -22.05 2.80 -2.67
C ASN A 43 -22.24 2.22 -1.25
N ALA A 44 -22.01 0.91 -1.07
CA ALA A 44 -22.06 0.26 0.24
C ALA A 44 -20.64 -0.06 0.73
N ALA A 45 -20.32 0.45 1.92
CA ALA A 45 -19.20 -0.04 2.72
C ALA A 45 -19.71 -1.14 3.67
N GLU A 46 -18.83 -2.06 4.03
CA GLU A 46 -19.17 -3.21 4.88
C GLU A 46 -18.06 -3.47 5.91
N PHE A 47 -18.43 -4.01 7.07
CA PHE A 47 -17.47 -4.44 8.08
C PHE A 47 -16.94 -5.82 7.73
N VAL A 48 -15.62 -5.95 7.70
CA VAL A 48 -14.91 -7.16 7.32
C VAL A 48 -13.99 -7.57 8.46
N ASN A 49 -14.08 -8.84 8.85
CA ASN A 49 -13.11 -9.38 9.80
C ASN A 49 -11.70 -9.31 9.21
N THR A 50 -10.79 -8.69 9.95
CA THR A 50 -9.43 -8.41 9.48
C THR A 50 -8.63 -9.67 9.15
N LYS A 51 -9.05 -10.86 9.64
CA LYS A 51 -8.48 -12.16 9.25
C LYS A 51 -8.74 -12.54 7.80
N HIS A 52 -9.73 -11.95 7.14
CA HIS A 52 -10.01 -12.15 5.70
C HIS A 52 -9.34 -11.11 4.81
N LEU A 53 -8.69 -10.11 5.41
CA LEU A 53 -7.93 -9.11 4.65
C LEU A 53 -6.55 -9.65 4.30
N ARG A 54 -6.13 -9.38 3.06
CA ARG A 54 -4.79 -9.63 2.55
C ARG A 54 -4.22 -8.34 1.99
N LEU A 55 -2.91 -8.23 1.93
CA LEU A 55 -2.27 -7.11 1.23
C LEU A 55 -2.46 -7.26 -0.28
N GLY A 56 -2.88 -6.19 -0.95
CA GLY A 56 -3.03 -6.15 -2.39
C GLY A 56 -1.74 -5.79 -3.12
N ILE A 57 -1.90 -5.31 -4.36
CA ILE A 57 -0.81 -4.98 -5.26
C ILE A 57 0.11 -3.92 -4.63
N ASP A 58 1.41 -4.24 -4.53
CA ASP A 58 2.46 -3.35 -4.02
C ASP A 58 3.54 -3.01 -5.07
N ASN A 59 3.49 -3.63 -6.24
CA ASN A 59 4.39 -3.41 -7.37
C ASN A 59 5.86 -3.71 -7.07
N LEU A 60 6.12 -4.60 -6.10
CA LEU A 60 7.46 -5.06 -5.75
C LEU A 60 7.85 -6.30 -6.55
N VAL A 61 9.15 -6.56 -6.68
CA VAL A 61 9.60 -7.88 -7.16
C VAL A 61 9.29 -8.96 -6.12
N ASP A 62 9.21 -10.21 -6.54
CA ASP A 62 8.74 -11.34 -5.73
C ASP A 62 9.48 -11.52 -4.40
N SER A 63 10.77 -11.19 -4.35
CA SER A 63 11.61 -11.27 -3.13
C SER A 63 11.19 -10.27 -2.05
N TYR A 64 10.55 -9.16 -2.43
CA TYR A 64 10.04 -8.14 -1.50
C TYR A 64 8.51 -8.12 -1.40
N ALA A 65 7.81 -8.73 -2.36
CA ALA A 65 6.37 -8.70 -2.48
C ALA A 65 5.64 -9.15 -1.20
N ASN A 66 4.65 -8.35 -0.82
CA ASN A 66 3.73 -8.61 0.27
C ASN A 66 2.32 -8.96 -0.22
N ILE A 67 2.09 -8.93 -1.54
CA ILE A 67 0.81 -9.33 -2.12
C ILE A 67 0.35 -10.70 -1.61
N GLY A 68 -0.91 -10.79 -1.19
CA GLY A 68 -1.50 -12.01 -0.64
C GLY A 68 -1.11 -12.32 0.81
N LYS A 69 -0.24 -11.55 1.46
CA LYS A 69 0.06 -11.76 2.88
C LYS A 69 -1.09 -11.32 3.78
N PRO A 70 -1.37 -12.04 4.89
CA PRO A 70 -2.20 -11.55 5.97
C PRO A 70 -1.74 -10.20 6.51
N VAL A 71 -2.68 -9.40 7.02
CA VAL A 71 -2.40 -8.06 7.55
C VAL A 71 -1.40 -8.09 8.70
N ASN A 72 -1.51 -9.07 9.61
CA ASN A 72 -0.63 -9.25 10.75
C ASN A 72 0.80 -9.70 10.40
N GLU A 73 1.03 -10.14 9.16
CA GLU A 73 2.37 -10.49 8.65
C GLU A 73 3.00 -9.33 7.85
N SER A 74 2.35 -8.16 7.84
CA SER A 74 2.85 -7.01 7.10
C SER A 74 3.86 -6.18 7.89
N PRO A 75 4.79 -5.48 7.21
CA PRO A 75 5.64 -4.48 7.87
C PRO A 75 4.82 -3.35 8.50
N HIS A 76 3.60 -3.10 8.02
CA HIS A 76 2.70 -2.08 8.58
C HIS A 76 2.20 -2.49 9.97
N PHE A 77 1.92 -3.77 10.17
CA PHE A 77 1.51 -4.30 11.47
C PHE A 77 2.66 -4.30 12.47
N GLU A 78 3.88 -4.71 12.08
CA GLU A 78 5.06 -4.61 12.94
C GLU A 78 5.30 -3.17 13.43
N LEU A 79 5.15 -2.20 12.53
CA LEU A 79 5.26 -0.78 12.87
C LEU A 79 4.20 -0.37 13.91
N ILE A 80 2.95 -0.77 13.71
CA ILE A 80 1.86 -0.46 14.64
C ILE A 80 2.10 -1.09 16.01
N ASP A 81 2.46 -2.37 16.05
CA ASP A 81 2.76 -3.09 17.29
C ASP A 81 3.83 -2.35 18.11
N LYS A 82 4.93 -1.94 17.46
CA LYS A 82 6.00 -1.17 18.10
C LYS A 82 5.53 0.20 18.60
N ILE A 83 4.73 0.93 17.81
CA ILE A 83 4.21 2.25 18.23
C ILE A 83 3.27 2.10 19.43
N MET A 84 2.35 1.14 19.39
CA MET A 84 1.35 0.93 20.44
C MET A 84 1.99 0.46 21.76
N GLN A 85 3.12 -0.24 21.69
CA GLN A 85 3.90 -0.68 22.85
C GLN A 85 4.97 0.34 23.29
N ASP A 86 4.97 1.55 22.72
CA ASP A 86 5.97 2.60 22.91
C ASP A 86 7.43 2.12 22.78
N LYS A 87 7.66 1.22 21.82
CA LYS A 87 8.99 0.73 21.47
C LYS A 87 9.66 1.63 20.44
N GLY A 88 10.99 1.53 20.37
CA GLY A 88 11.76 2.10 19.26
C GLY A 88 11.28 1.52 17.92
N ILE A 89 11.07 2.41 16.96
CA ILE A 89 10.59 2.08 15.61
C ILE A 89 11.68 2.26 14.55
N GLU A 90 12.78 2.90 14.93
CA GLU A 90 13.99 3.01 14.14
C GLU A 90 14.50 1.61 13.78
N GLY A 91 14.62 1.33 12.48
CA GLY A 91 15.13 0.06 11.99
C GLY A 91 14.15 -1.12 12.00
N CYS A 92 12.85 -0.91 12.27
CA CYS A 92 11.85 -1.96 11.96
C CYS A 92 11.75 -2.23 10.45
N ASP A 93 11.17 -3.37 10.06
CA ASP A 93 11.11 -3.80 8.65
C ASP A 93 10.42 -2.74 7.77
N TYR A 94 9.43 -2.03 8.31
CA TYR A 94 8.79 -0.91 7.62
C TYR A 94 9.77 0.18 7.20
N PHE A 95 10.61 0.68 8.12
CA PHE A 95 11.55 1.76 7.80
C PHE A 95 12.73 1.27 6.98
N TYR A 96 13.20 0.03 7.21
CA TYR A 96 14.20 -0.59 6.34
C TYR A 96 13.70 -0.67 4.89
N ARG A 97 12.49 -1.19 4.68
CA ARG A 97 11.84 -1.24 3.36
C ARG A 97 11.60 0.14 2.77
N LEU A 98 11.23 1.12 3.58
CA LEU A 98 11.08 2.51 3.11
C LEU A 98 12.42 3.09 2.63
N GLU A 99 13.52 2.78 3.33
CA GLU A 99 14.87 3.23 2.98
C GLU A 99 15.34 2.65 1.65
N ILE A 100 15.11 1.35 1.41
CA ILE A 100 15.53 0.68 0.16
C ILE A 100 14.49 0.77 -0.96
N GLY A 101 13.32 1.35 -0.69
CA GLY A 101 12.20 1.43 -1.64
C GLY A 101 11.51 0.09 -1.91
N ALA A 102 11.40 -0.78 -0.91
CA ALA A 102 10.78 -2.10 -0.96
C ALA A 102 9.46 -2.19 -0.16
N LEU A 103 8.72 -1.07 -0.09
CA LEU A 103 7.46 -0.98 0.67
C LEU A 103 6.22 -1.01 -0.23
N ASP A 104 6.23 -0.23 -1.32
CA ASP A 104 5.21 -0.21 -2.38
C ASP A 104 5.75 0.61 -3.58
N LEU A 105 4.88 1.30 -4.34
CA LEU A 105 5.24 2.22 -5.44
C LEU A 105 6.15 3.39 -5.03
N ARG A 106 6.25 3.69 -3.73
CA ARG A 106 7.06 4.79 -3.22
C ARG A 106 8.55 4.58 -3.54
N PRO A 107 9.25 5.61 -4.02
CA PRO A 107 10.70 5.55 -4.16
C PRO A 107 11.37 5.48 -2.77
N PRO A 108 12.63 5.01 -2.71
CA PRO A 108 13.49 5.10 -1.53
C PRO A 108 13.40 6.47 -0.84
N GLN A 109 13.29 6.48 0.49
CA GLN A 109 13.31 7.71 1.29
C GLN A 109 14.46 7.70 2.28
N ASN A 110 14.98 8.89 2.59
CA ASN A 110 15.94 9.02 3.67
C ASN A 110 15.21 8.93 5.01
N VAL A 111 15.39 7.81 5.71
CA VAL A 111 14.87 7.58 7.06
C VAL A 111 15.84 8.07 8.13
N LYS A 112 17.05 8.53 7.75
CA LYS A 112 18.00 9.14 8.67
C LYS A 112 17.47 10.49 9.13
N GLY A 113 17.35 10.62 10.45
CA GLY A 113 16.76 11.80 11.10
C GLY A 113 15.31 11.53 11.52
N THR A 114 14.91 12.15 12.63
CA THR A 114 13.66 11.83 13.32
C THR A 114 12.41 12.33 12.61
N LEU A 115 12.50 13.14 11.55
CA LEU A 115 11.32 13.78 10.94
C LEU A 115 10.33 12.78 10.32
N VAL A 116 10.81 11.87 9.45
CA VAL A 116 9.93 10.88 8.79
C VAL A 116 9.37 9.90 9.82
N VAL A 117 10.20 9.51 10.79
CA VAL A 117 9.85 8.61 11.89
C VAL A 117 8.77 9.23 12.77
N ASN A 118 9.00 10.45 13.26
CA ASN A 118 8.07 11.20 14.10
C ASN A 118 6.75 11.51 13.39
N LYS A 119 6.83 11.92 12.12
CA LYS A 119 5.62 12.15 11.31
C LYS A 119 4.81 10.86 11.18
N THR A 120 5.45 9.75 10.83
CA THR A 120 4.77 8.45 10.70
C THR A 120 4.13 8.01 12.02
N ARG A 121 4.83 8.19 13.15
CA ARG A 121 4.29 7.94 14.49
C ARG A 121 3.06 8.82 14.77
N ALA A 122 3.15 10.12 14.51
CA ALA A 122 2.06 11.06 14.72
C ALA A 122 0.84 10.73 13.84
N ASP A 123 1.05 10.39 12.56
CA ASP A 123 0.00 10.00 11.63
C ASP A 123 -0.72 8.73 12.13
N ILE A 124 0.03 7.71 12.57
CA ILE A 124 -0.55 6.45 13.10
C ILE A 124 -1.32 6.70 14.40
N LEU A 125 -0.79 7.49 15.33
CA LEU A 125 -1.49 7.86 16.57
C LEU A 125 -2.75 8.68 16.28
N GLY A 126 -2.73 9.53 15.25
CA GLY A 126 -3.89 10.26 14.76
C GLY A 126 -4.98 9.33 14.25
N ILE A 127 -4.62 8.34 13.41
CA ILE A 127 -5.54 7.31 12.92
C ILE A 127 -6.12 6.51 14.10
N HIS A 128 -5.28 6.07 15.04
CA HIS A 128 -5.71 5.34 16.23
C HIS A 128 -6.73 6.15 17.04
N LYS A 129 -6.47 7.43 17.32
CA LYS A 129 -7.41 8.32 18.02
C LYS A 129 -8.73 8.46 17.26
N SER A 130 -8.69 8.55 15.94
CA SER A 130 -9.88 8.64 15.08
C SER A 130 -10.75 7.38 15.20
N ILE A 131 -10.14 6.20 15.10
CA ILE A 131 -10.82 4.90 15.26
C ILE A 131 -11.46 4.78 16.64
N MET A 132 -10.72 5.13 17.70
CA MET A 132 -11.23 5.09 19.08
C MET A 132 -12.37 6.08 19.34
N ALA A 133 -12.47 7.14 18.54
CA ALA A 133 -13.60 8.09 18.57
C ALA A 133 -14.80 7.63 17.71
N GLY A 134 -14.74 6.44 17.10
CA GLY A 134 -15.79 5.91 16.23
C GLY A 134 -15.73 6.40 14.78
N HIS A 135 -14.74 7.23 14.42
CA HIS A 135 -14.57 7.69 13.05
C HIS A 135 -13.88 6.59 12.21
N CYS A 136 -14.69 5.85 11.46
CA CYS A 136 -14.24 4.75 10.62
C CYS A 136 -14.11 5.18 9.16
N GLU A 137 -12.91 5.58 8.73
CA GLU A 137 -12.66 5.75 7.29
C GLU A 137 -12.55 4.39 6.60
N PRO A 138 -13.24 4.18 5.46
CA PRO A 138 -13.26 2.88 4.77
C PRO A 138 -11.95 2.56 4.07
N ILE A 139 -11.45 1.35 4.27
CA ILE A 139 -10.28 0.77 3.58
C ILE A 139 -10.70 0.38 2.16
N LYS A 140 -9.90 0.75 1.17
CA LYS A 140 -10.19 0.43 -0.24
C LYS A 140 -9.67 -0.98 -0.54
N THR A 141 -10.57 -1.88 -0.88
CA THR A 141 -10.24 -3.29 -1.16
C THR A 141 -10.68 -3.70 -2.55
N ILE A 142 -10.01 -4.69 -3.13
CA ILE A 142 -10.52 -5.43 -4.29
C ILE A 142 -10.79 -6.88 -3.89
N GLY A 143 -11.90 -7.42 -4.37
CA GLY A 143 -12.40 -8.75 -4.00
C GLY A 143 -12.14 -9.80 -5.09
N TYR A 144 -11.74 -10.99 -4.67
CA TYR A 144 -11.74 -12.19 -5.52
C TYR A 144 -12.14 -13.39 -4.66
N GLY A 145 -13.30 -13.98 -4.94
CA GLY A 145 -13.94 -14.95 -4.05
C GLY A 145 -14.20 -14.34 -2.66
N ASP A 146 -13.84 -15.06 -1.60
CA ASP A 146 -14.01 -14.63 -0.21
C ASP A 146 -12.84 -13.77 0.33
N ILE A 147 -11.83 -13.52 -0.49
CA ILE A 147 -10.61 -12.79 -0.08
C ILE A 147 -10.70 -11.34 -0.54
N LYS A 148 -10.36 -10.42 0.38
CA LYS A 148 -10.26 -8.99 0.10
C LYS A 148 -8.84 -8.50 0.19
N TYR A 149 -8.37 -7.90 -0.88
CA TYR A 149 -7.01 -7.39 -1.03
C TYR A 149 -6.99 -5.88 -0.81
N ILE A 150 -6.21 -5.41 0.16
CA ILE A 150 -6.07 -4.00 0.51
C ILE A 150 -5.23 -3.29 -0.55
N ILE A 151 -5.84 -2.35 -1.27
CA ILE A 151 -5.14 -1.47 -2.21
C ILE A 151 -4.74 -0.16 -1.51
N ASP A 152 -5.63 0.38 -0.68
CA ASP A 152 -5.36 1.57 0.15
C ASP A 152 -5.86 1.41 1.59
N GLY A 153 -5.13 1.99 2.55
CA GLY A 153 -5.46 1.91 3.99
C GLY A 153 -4.72 0.83 4.77
N LYS A 154 -3.49 0.44 4.38
CA LYS A 154 -2.70 -0.62 5.04
C LYS A 154 -2.44 -0.36 6.53
N HIS A 155 -2.13 0.89 6.93
CA HIS A 155 -2.02 1.26 8.34
C HIS A 155 -3.36 1.13 9.09
N ARG A 156 -4.46 1.61 8.49
CA ARG A 156 -5.80 1.46 9.07
C ARG A 156 -6.15 0.00 9.29
N ALA A 157 -5.98 -0.85 8.27
CA ALA A 157 -6.26 -2.28 8.37
C ALA A 157 -5.45 -2.96 9.47
N SER A 158 -4.16 -2.60 9.58
CA SER A 158 -3.28 -3.11 10.62
C SER A 158 -3.69 -2.64 12.02
N LEU A 159 -4.19 -1.41 12.17
CA LEU A 159 -4.73 -0.90 13.43
C LEU A 159 -6.04 -1.61 13.82
N TYR A 160 -6.99 -1.79 12.89
CA TYR A 160 -8.20 -2.57 13.15
C TYR A 160 -7.84 -3.99 13.62
N HIS A 161 -6.85 -4.63 12.99
CA HIS A 161 -6.38 -5.94 13.39
C HIS A 161 -5.76 -5.94 14.79
N TYR A 162 -4.89 -4.96 15.08
CA TYR A 162 -4.26 -4.80 16.39
C TYR A 162 -5.29 -4.63 17.51
N LEU A 163 -6.35 -3.86 17.24
CA LEU A 163 -7.45 -3.59 18.19
C LEU A 163 -8.46 -4.75 18.30
N GLY A 164 -8.36 -5.79 17.46
CA GLY A 164 -9.28 -6.93 17.48
C GLY A 164 -10.69 -6.59 17.02
N ILE A 165 -10.85 -5.57 16.18
CA ILE A 165 -12.16 -5.11 15.65
C ILE A 165 -12.23 -5.28 14.13
N ASP A 166 -13.45 -5.35 13.61
CA ASP A 166 -13.70 -5.45 12.17
C ASP A 166 -13.38 -4.12 11.46
N ALA A 167 -12.89 -4.24 10.24
CA ALA A 167 -12.49 -3.11 9.41
C ALA A 167 -13.64 -2.70 8.49
N LEU A 168 -13.96 -1.40 8.44
CA LEU A 168 -14.85 -0.88 7.41
C LEU A 168 -14.13 -0.89 6.06
N CYS A 169 -14.67 -1.59 5.08
CA CYS A 169 -14.12 -1.73 3.73
C CYS A 169 -15.11 -1.24 2.67
N ILE A 170 -14.58 -0.76 1.56
CA ILE A 170 -15.33 -0.43 0.35
C ILE A 170 -14.68 -1.12 -0.83
N ASP A 171 -15.49 -1.77 -1.65
CA ASP A 171 -15.02 -2.47 -2.83
C ASP A 171 -14.71 -1.47 -3.94
N VAL A 172 -13.50 -1.55 -4.47
CA VAL A 172 -13.00 -0.76 -5.60
C VAL A 172 -12.47 -1.66 -6.71
N THR A 173 -12.94 -2.91 -6.82
CA THR A 173 -12.44 -3.93 -7.74
C THR A 173 -12.31 -3.43 -9.18
N HIS A 174 -13.26 -2.61 -9.65
CA HIS A 174 -13.21 -2.03 -10.99
C HIS A 174 -11.95 -1.21 -11.30
N VAL A 175 -11.24 -0.70 -10.28
CA VAL A 175 -9.99 0.04 -10.47
C VAL A 175 -8.90 -0.82 -11.12
N ILE A 176 -8.98 -2.15 -11.03
CA ILE A 176 -8.01 -3.05 -11.67
C ILE A 176 -7.99 -2.88 -13.20
N ASN A 177 -9.09 -2.39 -13.77
CA ASN A 177 -9.24 -2.13 -15.20
C ASN A 177 -8.81 -0.71 -15.60
N ASP A 178 -8.39 0.12 -14.64
CA ASP A 178 -7.85 1.45 -14.94
C ASP A 178 -6.55 1.36 -15.77
N SER A 179 -6.33 2.38 -16.59
CA SER A 179 -5.16 2.52 -17.44
C SER A 179 -3.83 2.35 -16.69
N PHE A 180 -3.75 2.81 -15.44
CA PHE A 180 -2.56 2.67 -14.61
C PHE A 180 -2.26 1.21 -14.27
N PHE A 181 -3.25 0.47 -13.76
CA PHE A 181 -3.07 -0.94 -13.41
C PHE A 181 -2.77 -1.81 -14.63
N CYS A 182 -3.46 -1.53 -15.74
CA CYS A 182 -3.16 -2.17 -17.03
C CYS A 182 -1.71 -1.91 -17.49
N TRP A 183 -1.22 -0.68 -17.34
CA TRP A 183 0.14 -0.33 -17.73
C TRP A 183 1.17 -1.01 -16.83
N VAL A 184 0.96 -1.01 -15.51
CA VAL A 184 1.79 -1.71 -14.54
C VAL A 184 1.85 -3.21 -14.84
N TYR A 185 0.71 -3.86 -15.12
CA TYR A 185 0.67 -5.27 -15.49
C TYR A 185 1.50 -5.55 -16.75
N ARG A 186 1.38 -4.71 -17.79
CA ARG A 186 2.21 -4.81 -19.00
C ARG A 186 3.71 -4.68 -18.71
N LEU A 187 4.11 -3.85 -17.76
CA LEU A 187 5.50 -3.72 -17.34
C LEU A 187 5.99 -4.98 -16.60
N MET A 188 5.17 -5.54 -15.70
CA MET A 188 5.48 -6.78 -14.99
C MET A 188 5.66 -7.96 -15.94
N ARG A 189 4.79 -8.09 -16.95
CA ARG A 189 4.87 -9.16 -17.98
C ARG A 189 6.18 -9.15 -18.77
N LYS A 190 6.88 -8.02 -18.86
CA LYS A 190 8.20 -7.94 -19.51
C LYS A 190 9.33 -8.51 -18.63
N ARG A 191 9.06 -8.79 -17.35
CA ARG A 191 9.99 -9.34 -16.36
C ARG A 191 9.32 -10.43 -15.52
N GLU A 192 8.67 -11.39 -16.18
CA GLU A 192 7.79 -12.38 -15.54
C GLU A 192 8.45 -13.16 -14.40
N THR A 193 9.74 -13.46 -14.51
CA THR A 193 10.52 -14.14 -13.45
C THR A 193 10.63 -13.34 -12.16
N ASP A 194 10.55 -12.00 -12.24
CA ASP A 194 10.71 -11.11 -11.09
C ASP A 194 9.37 -10.74 -10.44
N TYR A 195 8.24 -10.96 -11.12
CA TYR A 195 6.90 -10.51 -10.71
C TYR A 195 5.86 -11.65 -10.84
N SER A 196 6.28 -12.90 -10.64
CA SER A 196 5.41 -14.06 -10.85
C SER A 196 4.19 -14.05 -9.92
N LYS A 197 4.33 -13.51 -8.70
CA LYS A 197 3.23 -13.37 -7.73
C LYS A 197 2.18 -12.37 -8.21
N HIS A 198 2.60 -11.20 -8.68
CA HIS A 198 1.68 -10.18 -9.20
C HIS A 198 1.05 -10.59 -10.51
N ILE A 199 1.80 -11.25 -11.40
CA ILE A 199 1.24 -11.72 -12.67
C ILE A 199 0.13 -12.74 -12.40
N ARG A 200 0.35 -13.69 -11.49
CA ARG A 200 -0.71 -14.63 -11.06
C ARG A 200 -1.93 -13.89 -10.53
N PHE A 201 -1.70 -12.92 -9.64
CA PHE A 201 -2.76 -12.07 -9.12
C PHE A 201 -3.57 -11.37 -10.23
N PHE A 202 -2.91 -10.70 -11.18
CA PHE A 202 -3.61 -10.02 -12.27
C PHE A 202 -4.36 -10.99 -13.19
N ARG A 203 -3.82 -12.19 -13.45
CA ARG A 203 -4.51 -13.21 -14.25
C ARG A 203 -5.83 -13.66 -13.61
N GLU A 204 -5.87 -13.79 -12.28
CA GLU A 204 -7.11 -14.10 -11.55
C GLU A 204 -8.20 -13.03 -11.80
N PHE A 205 -7.83 -11.74 -11.82
CA PHE A 205 -8.77 -10.63 -12.08
C PHE A 205 -9.12 -10.42 -13.56
N TYR A 206 -8.22 -10.76 -14.48
CA TYR A 206 -8.44 -10.62 -15.92
C TYR A 206 -9.03 -11.86 -16.60
N GLY A 207 -9.11 -12.99 -15.89
CA GLY A 207 -9.62 -14.25 -16.43
C GLY A 207 -8.67 -14.91 -17.44
N GLU A 208 -7.36 -14.75 -17.24
CA GLU A 208 -6.29 -15.35 -18.05
C GLU A 208 -5.79 -16.69 -17.50
#